data_AF-A0A7X1TJV3-F1
#
_entry.id   AF-A0A7X1TJV3-F1
#
_cell.length_a   1.000
_cell.length_b   1.000
_cell.length_c   1.000
_cell.angle_alpha   90.00
_cell.angle_beta   90.00
_cell.angle_gamma   90.00
#
_symmetry.space_group_name_H-M   'P 1'
#
loop_
_entity.id
_entity.type
_entity.pdbx_description
1 polymer ?
#
loop_
_entity_poly.entity_id
_entity_poly.type
_entity_poly.pdbx_seq_one_letter_code
_entity_poly.pdbx_strand_id
1 'polypeptide(L)'
;MDVSIPRNHGTAAIESPSVLRMEFHGDPDRDVSILQVALGPYEQFRAGMRTKALNAWTLSVLLFIHGYNVSFEDAAMRTAQMAYDLDFAGAPVFFMAVAG
;
A
#
# COMPACT_ATOMS: atom_id res chain seq x y z
N MET A 1 1.20 -9.29 0.36
CA MET A 1 1.11 -8.28 -0.70
C MET A 1 2.30 -7.38 -0.53
N ASP A 2 2.98 -7.12 -1.63
CA ASP A 2 4.21 -6.32 -1.67
C ASP A 2 4.03 -5.19 -2.68
N VAL A 3 4.42 -3.98 -2.27
CA VAL A 3 4.33 -2.74 -3.07
C VAL A 3 5.72 -2.14 -3.17
N SER A 4 6.15 -1.76 -4.37
CA SER A 4 7.37 -0.98 -4.58
C SER A 4 7.08 0.51 -4.35
N ILE A 5 8.03 1.19 -3.70
CA ILE A 5 8.08 2.65 -3.64
C ILE A 5 9.40 3.09 -4.29
N PRO A 6 9.39 3.96 -5.31
CA PRO A 6 10.61 4.42 -5.99
C PRO A 6 11.59 5.11 -5.04
N ARG A 7 12.90 5.00 -5.32
CA ARG A 7 13.94 5.64 -4.48
C ARG A 7 13.88 7.16 -4.45
N ASN A 8 13.38 7.76 -5.52
CA ASN A 8 13.21 9.20 -5.69
C ASN A 8 11.78 9.66 -5.39
N HIS A 9 11.03 8.88 -4.60
CA HIS A 9 9.65 9.19 -4.21
C HIS A 9 9.52 10.58 -3.61
N GLY A 10 8.48 11.30 -4.03
CA GLY A 10 8.09 12.57 -3.44
C GLY A 10 6.99 12.40 -2.40
N THR A 11 7.11 13.06 -1.25
CA THR A 11 6.08 12.99 -0.19
C THR A 11 4.68 13.30 -0.75
N ALA A 12 3.72 12.44 -0.40
CA ALA A 12 2.32 12.42 -0.81
C ALA A 12 2.04 12.12 -2.29
N ALA A 13 3.06 11.89 -3.11
CA ALA A 13 2.89 11.52 -4.51
C ALA A 13 2.41 10.07 -4.67
N ILE A 14 1.79 9.75 -5.80
CA ILE A 14 1.66 8.37 -6.26
C ILE A 14 2.24 8.37 -7.67
N GLU A 15 3.51 8.04 -7.78
CA GLU A 15 4.21 7.96 -9.06
C GLU A 15 3.55 6.91 -9.95
N SER A 16 3.24 7.30 -11.18
CA SER A 16 2.53 6.48 -12.15
C SER A 16 2.96 6.82 -13.57
N PRO A 17 2.78 5.88 -14.53
CA PRO A 17 3.05 6.12 -15.93
C PRO A 17 2.28 7.32 -16.47
N SER A 18 2.95 8.17 -17.24
CA SER A 18 2.31 9.33 -17.87
C SER A 18 1.95 9.05 -19.33
N VAL A 19 0.65 8.99 -19.63
CA VAL A 19 0.16 8.92 -21.01
C VAL A 19 0.61 10.10 -21.87
N LEU A 20 0.76 11.29 -21.27
CA LEU A 20 1.29 12.48 -21.95
C LEU A 20 2.76 12.30 -22.37
N ARG A 21 3.53 11.52 -21.61
CA ARG A 21 4.92 11.17 -21.91
C ARG A 21 5.04 9.86 -22.70
N MET A 22 3.92 9.29 -23.15
CA MET A 22 3.84 8.01 -23.85
C MET A 22 4.37 6.83 -23.02
N GLU A 23 4.19 6.87 -21.70
CA GLU A 23 4.50 5.78 -20.78
C GLU A 23 3.22 4.99 -20.49
N PHE A 24 3.18 3.74 -20.96
CA PHE A 24 1.97 2.90 -20.89
C PHE A 24 2.11 1.70 -19.96
N HIS A 25 3.33 1.39 -19.52
CA HIS A 25 3.62 0.26 -18.64
C HIS A 25 4.24 0.81 -17.35
N GLY A 26 3.83 0.25 -16.21
CA GLY A 26 4.43 0.55 -14.92
C GLY A 26 5.87 0.03 -14.85
N ASP A 27 6.74 0.85 -14.28
CA ASP A 27 8.12 0.51 -13.95
C ASP A 27 8.31 0.61 -12.42
N PRO A 28 8.51 -0.50 -11.70
CA PRO A 28 8.67 -0.49 -10.24
C PRO A 28 9.82 0.39 -9.72
N ASP A 29 10.82 0.69 -10.56
CA ASP A 29 11.93 1.58 -10.21
C ASP A 29 11.53 3.07 -10.27
N ARG A 30 10.41 3.38 -10.92
CA ARG A 30 9.93 4.74 -11.21
C ARG A 30 8.54 5.04 -10.68
N ASP A 31 7.71 4.01 -10.51
CA ASP A 31 6.30 4.08 -10.13
C ASP A 31 6.03 3.34 -8.82
N VAL A 32 5.00 3.79 -8.10
CA VAL A 32 4.43 2.99 -7.02
C VAL A 32 3.68 1.83 -7.67
N SER A 33 4.08 0.60 -7.39
CA SER A 33 3.53 -0.57 -8.10
C SER A 33 3.34 -1.78 -7.21
N ILE A 34 2.33 -2.59 -7.51
CA ILE A 34 2.08 -3.84 -6.82
C ILE A 34 2.95 -4.92 -7.44
N LEU A 35 3.85 -5.49 -6.65
CA LEU A 35 4.76 -6.56 -7.08
C LEU A 35 4.10 -7.93 -6.97
N GLN A 36 3.35 -8.14 -5.88
CA GLN A 36 2.73 -9.42 -5.59
C GLN A 36 1.45 -9.24 -4.78
N VAL A 37 0.42 -9.99 -5.16
CA VAL A 37 -0.79 -10.21 -4.38
C VAL A 37 -0.94 -11.71 -4.14
N ALA A 38 -1.21 -12.09 -2.89
CA ALA A 38 -1.50 -13.46 -2.52
C ALA A 38 -2.81 -13.48 -1.74
N LEU A 39 -3.77 -14.29 -2.20
CA LEU A 39 -4.99 -14.56 -1.47
C LEU A 39 -4.71 -15.58 -0.39
N GLY A 40 -5.27 -15.36 0.80
CA GLY A 40 -5.08 -16.25 1.93
C GLY A 40 -6.23 -16.15 2.93
N PRO A 41 -6.35 -17.13 3.84
CA PRO A 41 -7.31 -17.09 4.93
C PRO A 41 -7.13 -15.87 5.82
N TYR A 42 -8.25 -15.36 6.36
CA TYR A 42 -8.27 -14.22 7.29
C TYR A 42 -7.29 -14.40 8.47
N GLU A 43 -7.17 -15.62 9.01
CA GLU A 43 -6.25 -15.90 10.12
C GLU A 43 -4.78 -15.69 9.76
N GLN A 44 -4.38 -15.97 8.52
CA GLN A 44 -3.01 -15.71 8.07
C GLN A 44 -2.75 -14.21 7.95
N PHE A 45 -3.71 -13.45 7.41
CA PHE A 45 -3.65 -11.99 7.38
C PHE A 45 -3.55 -11.41 8.79
N ARG A 46 -4.44 -11.84 9.70
CA ARG A 46 -4.51 -11.38 11.09
C ARG A 46 -3.20 -11.67 11.85
N ALA A 47 -2.64 -12.85 11.66
CA ALA A 47 -1.35 -13.23 12.25
C ALA A 47 -0.21 -12.34 11.72
N GLY A 48 -0.12 -12.14 10.41
CA GLY A 48 0.90 -11.29 9.79
C GLY A 48 0.83 -9.84 10.24
N MET A 49 -0.36 -9.25 10.29
CA MET A 49 -0.60 -7.91 10.84
C MET A 49 -0.12 -7.82 12.30
N ARG A 50 -0.51 -8.79 13.14
CA ARG A 50 -0.10 -8.82 14.55
C ARG A 50 1.42 -8.89 14.70
N THR A 51 2.09 -9.75 13.93
CA THR A 51 3.55 -9.87 13.94
C THR A 51 4.23 -8.56 13.56
N LYS A 52 3.78 -7.89 12.48
CA LYS A 52 4.32 -6.57 12.10
C LYS A 52 4.14 -5.54 13.21
N ALA A 53 2.94 -5.44 13.78
CA ALA A 53 2.65 -4.47 14.83
C ALA A 53 3.47 -4.70 16.12
N LEU A 54 3.71 -5.97 16.50
CA LEU A 54 4.51 -6.32 17.68
C LEU A 54 6.03 -6.14 17.48
N ASN A 55 6.51 -6.22 16.25
CA ASN A 55 7.93 -6.05 15.92
C ASN A 55 8.33 -4.57 15.75
N ALA A 56 7.37 -3.66 15.68
CA ALA A 56 7.61 -2.22 15.65
C ALA A 56 8.12 -1.73 17.01
N TRP A 57 8.87 -0.62 17.02
CA TRP A 57 9.33 0.01 18.27
C TRP A 57 8.17 0.43 19.18
N THR A 58 7.02 0.75 18.60
CA THR A 58 5.78 1.00 19.31
C THR A 58 4.65 0.18 18.68
N LEU A 59 3.85 -0.47 19.52
CA LEU A 59 2.72 -1.28 19.08
C LEU A 59 1.69 -0.38 18.38
N SER A 60 1.68 -0.44 17.05
CA SER A 60 0.90 0.49 16.23
C SER A 60 0.36 -0.17 14.95
N VAL A 61 -0.82 0.27 14.54
CA VAL A 61 -1.51 -0.12 13.30
C VAL A 61 -1.99 1.15 12.62
N LEU A 62 -1.73 1.27 11.32
CA LEU A 62 -2.30 2.30 10.47
C LEU A 62 -3.46 1.66 9.69
N LEU A 63 -4.68 2.16 9.88
CA LEU A 63 -5.85 1.73 9.12
C LEU A 63 -6.27 2.82 8.15
N PHE A 64 -6.13 2.54 6.85
CA PHE A 64 -6.67 3.39 5.80
C PHE A 64 -8.09 2.96 5.42
N ILE A 65 -9.03 3.89 5.55
CA ILE A 65 -10.41 3.72 5.08
C ILE A 65 -10.56 4.65 3.87
N HIS A 66 -10.69 4.07 2.69
CA HIS A 66 -10.88 4.84 1.47
C HIS A 66 -12.36 5.17 1.23
N GLY A 67 -12.61 6.16 0.38
CA GLY A 67 -13.96 6.54 -0.05
C GLY A 67 -14.57 5.58 -1.08
N TYR A 68 -15.69 5.97 -1.66
CA TYR A 68 -16.34 5.24 -2.74
C TYR A 68 -15.50 5.25 -4.03
N ASN A 69 -15.65 4.23 -4.87
CA ASN A 69 -15.02 4.10 -6.19
C ASN A 69 -13.48 4.14 -6.17
N VAL A 70 -12.87 3.46 -5.19
CA VAL A 70 -11.43 3.24 -5.11
C VAL A 70 -11.17 1.75 -5.33
N SER A 71 -10.27 1.42 -6.24
CA SER A 71 -9.89 0.03 -6.51
C SER A 71 -9.08 -0.55 -5.35
N PHE A 72 -8.98 -1.89 -5.30
CA PHE A 72 -8.12 -2.56 -4.33
C PHE A 72 -6.67 -2.08 -4.49
N GLU A 73 -6.22 -1.98 -5.73
CA GLU A 73 -4.88 -1.56 -6.11
C GLU A 73 -4.58 -0.14 -5.64
N ASP A 74 -5.48 0.81 -5.92
CA ASP A 74 -5.32 2.21 -5.52
C ASP A 74 -5.24 2.36 -4.01
N ALA A 75 -6.11 1.67 -3.27
CA ALA A 75 -6.09 1.74 -1.82
C ALA A 75 -4.80 1.15 -1.24
N ALA A 76 -4.31 0.08 -1.84
CA ALA A 76 -3.12 -0.59 -1.37
C ALA A 76 -1.85 0.24 -1.66
N MET A 77 -1.73 0.81 -2.85
CA MET A 77 -0.66 1.75 -3.22
C MET A 77 -0.68 2.98 -2.31
N ARG A 78 -1.87 3.55 -2.06
CA ARG A 78 -2.04 4.69 -1.14
C ARG A 78 -1.61 4.36 0.29
N THR A 79 -1.96 3.17 0.77
CA THR A 79 -1.58 2.72 2.11
C THR A 79 -0.07 2.51 2.23
N ALA A 80 0.56 1.91 1.22
CA ALA A 80 2.01 1.73 1.19
C ALA A 80 2.74 3.09 1.16
N GLN A 81 2.26 4.02 0.34
CA GLN A 81 2.78 5.39 0.27
C GLN A 81 2.68 6.11 1.62
N MET A 82 1.51 6.08 2.29
CA MET A 82 1.38 6.69 3.61
C MET A 82 2.29 6.05 4.65
N ALA A 83 2.42 4.72 4.63
CA ALA A 83 3.32 4.03 5.55
C ALA A 83 4.79 4.42 5.32
N TYR A 84 5.19 4.57 4.06
CA TYR A 84 6.54 5.00 3.68
C TYR A 84 6.82 6.44 4.11
N ASP A 85 5.93 7.37 3.77
CA ASP A 85 6.11 8.81 4.06
C ASP A 85 6.14 9.13 5.56
N LEU A 86 5.41 8.35 6.35
CA LEU A 86 5.36 8.51 7.81
C LEU A 86 6.51 7.79 8.53
N ASP A 87 7.39 7.09 7.80
CA ASP A 87 8.36 6.14 8.37
C ASP A 87 7.66 5.17 9.35
N PHE A 88 6.48 4.68 8.96
CA PHE A 88 5.58 3.94 9.84
C PHE A 88 6.06 2.51 10.04
N ALA A 89 6.70 2.27 11.19
CA ALA A 89 7.24 0.96 11.56
C ALA A 89 6.18 -0.12 11.89
N GLY A 90 4.92 0.27 12.09
CA GLY A 90 3.83 -0.62 12.49
C GLY A 90 3.24 -1.47 11.36
N ALA A 91 2.02 -1.96 11.55
CA ALA A 91 1.29 -2.68 10.50
C ALA A 91 0.36 -1.75 9.71
N PRO A 92 0.69 -1.43 8.44
CA PRO A 92 -0.25 -0.72 7.56
C PRO A 92 -1.28 -1.70 6.98
N VAL A 93 -2.56 -1.34 7.08
CA VAL A 93 -3.70 -2.08 6.55
C VAL A 93 -4.72 -1.14 5.95
N PHE A 94 -5.54 -1.64 5.03
CA PHE A 94 -6.66 -0.90 4.45
C PHE A 94 -7.94 -1.71 4.47
N PHE A 95 -9.07 -1.01 4.48
CA PHE A 95 -10.40 -1.61 4.46
C PHE A 95 -11.10 -1.36 3.14
N MET A 96 -11.64 -2.42 2.54
CA MET A 96 -12.50 -2.39 1.36
C MET A 96 -13.96 -2.36 1.79
N ALA A 97 -14.65 -1.25 1.57
CA ALA A 97 -16.09 -1.20 1.78
C ALA A 97 -16.79 -2.06 0.72
N VAL A 98 -17.65 -2.97 1.17
CA VAL A 98 -18.52 -3.72 0.26
C VAL A 98 -19.63 -2.77 -0.19
N ALA A 99 -19.74 -2.51 -1.49
CA ALA A 99 -20.91 -1.85 -2.04
C ALA A 99 -22.10 -2.82 -1.88
N GLY A 100 -23.09 -2.42 -1.07
CA GLY A 100 -24.34 -3.15 -0.89
C GLY A 100 -25.28 -3.04 -2.09
#